data_AF-A0A3C1LDP0-F1
#
_entry.id   AF-A0A3C1LDP0-F1
#
_cell.length_a   1.000
_cell.length_b   1.000
_cell.length_c   1.000
_cell.angle_alpha   90.00
_cell.angle_beta   90.00
_cell.angle_gamma   90.00
#
_symmetry.space_group_name_H-M   'P 1'
#
loop_
_entity.id
_entity.type
_entity.pdbx_description
1 polymer ?
#
loop_
_entity_poly.entity_id
_entity_poly.type
_entity_poly.pdbx_seq_one_letter_code
_entity_poly.pdbx_strand_id
1 'polypeptide(L)'
;IGKQITWGGFFKDWMYLCTSTFFGRCFDFLIGMYLCILYLKRNTTATPSFPWMTLLGNLSIVIAVTLLVFVRSNDSIYPFGLFTWPGVVINNVLVPMAVALLMWGLLTEKSWLQQLLATSIFDVLGKSSYVFYLLHMGWLSSLLLMVTKRYYLHLPALILLSIALYYLIEKPANRWIRQQFNANTK
;
A
#
# COMPACT_ATOMS: atom_id res chain seq x y z
N ILE A 1 16.89 -33.56 20.97
CA ILE A 1 15.87 -32.99 20.04
C ILE A 1 15.96 -31.44 19.94
N GLY A 2 16.72 -30.71 20.77
CA GLY A 2 16.75 -29.24 20.75
C GLY A 2 17.97 -28.52 20.13
N LYS A 3 18.81 -29.17 19.31
CA LYS A 3 20.08 -28.58 18.79
C LYS A 3 20.06 -28.19 17.30
N GLN A 4 18.88 -28.11 16.67
CA GLN A 4 18.74 -27.68 15.25
C GLN A 4 17.85 -26.44 15.06
N ILE A 5 17.62 -25.65 16.12
CA ILE A 5 17.07 -24.30 15.93
C ILE A 5 18.26 -23.37 15.73
N THR A 6 18.74 -23.28 14.49
CA THR A 6 19.69 -22.24 14.11
C THR A 6 18.91 -20.92 14.03
N TRP A 7 19.05 -20.08 15.06
CA TRP A 7 18.52 -18.71 15.08
C TRP A 7 18.97 -17.85 13.86
N GLY A 8 19.96 -18.32 13.10
CA GLY A 8 20.40 -17.73 11.83
C GLY A 8 19.35 -17.69 10.72
N GLY A 9 18.18 -18.33 10.89
CA GLY A 9 17.04 -18.18 9.97
C GLY A 9 16.12 -16.99 10.28
N PHE A 10 16.06 -16.52 11.53
CA PHE A 10 15.05 -15.53 11.96
C PHE A 10 15.50 -14.08 11.69
N PHE A 11 16.81 -13.82 11.72
CA PHE A 11 17.43 -12.51 11.48
C PHE A 11 18.69 -12.65 10.61
N LYS A 12 18.58 -13.34 9.47
CA LYS A 12 19.74 -13.76 8.65
C LYS A 12 20.65 -12.60 8.22
N ASP A 13 20.10 -11.42 7.94
CA ASP A 13 20.85 -10.23 7.52
C ASP A 13 20.11 -8.93 7.89
N TRP A 14 20.83 -7.87 8.25
CA TRP A 14 20.23 -6.56 8.58
C TRP A 14 19.40 -5.98 7.44
N MET A 15 19.87 -6.12 6.20
CA MET A 15 19.16 -5.68 5.01
C MET A 15 17.82 -6.39 4.87
N TYR A 16 17.76 -7.70 5.19
CA TYR A 16 16.53 -8.48 5.16
C TYR A 16 15.52 -7.98 6.19
N LEU A 17 15.98 -7.63 7.39
CA LEU A 17 15.12 -7.07 8.45
C LEU A 17 14.51 -5.74 8.03
N CYS A 18 15.33 -4.84 7.50
CA CYS A 18 14.87 -3.52 7.09
C CYS A 18 14.03 -3.56 5.82
N THR A 19 14.14 -4.55 4.94
CA THR A 19 13.39 -4.57 3.67
C THR A 19 12.13 -5.42 3.73
N SER A 20 12.17 -6.54 4.46
CA SER A 20 11.20 -7.62 4.31
C SER A 20 10.38 -7.89 5.58
N THR A 21 10.75 -7.32 6.72
CA THR A 21 10.06 -7.57 8.00
C THR A 21 9.30 -6.35 8.52
N PHE A 22 8.51 -6.56 9.58
CA PHE A 22 7.80 -5.49 10.28
C PHE A 22 8.71 -4.35 10.71
N PHE A 23 9.96 -4.63 11.10
CA PHE A 23 10.90 -3.59 11.56
C PHE A 23 11.23 -2.57 10.47
N GLY A 24 11.23 -2.96 9.20
CA GLY A 24 11.37 -2.04 8.08
C GLY A 24 10.13 -1.19 7.79
N ARG A 25 8.95 -1.71 8.17
CA ARG A 25 7.63 -1.12 7.86
C ARG A 25 6.98 -0.40 9.02
N CYS A 26 7.53 -0.49 10.23
CA CYS A 26 6.93 0.10 11.42
C CYS A 26 6.78 1.63 11.28
N PHE A 27 7.70 2.27 10.56
CA PHE A 27 7.67 3.71 10.32
C PHE A 27 6.49 4.15 9.47
N ASP A 28 6.06 3.36 8.47
CA ASP A 28 4.83 3.61 7.70
C ASP A 28 3.62 3.76 8.63
N PHE A 29 3.49 2.82 9.58
CA PHE A 29 2.39 2.81 10.54
C PHE A 29 2.47 3.98 11.52
N LEU A 30 3.67 4.29 12.04
CA LEU A 30 3.87 5.39 12.99
C LEU A 30 3.58 6.74 12.36
N ILE A 31 4.05 6.99 11.13
CA ILE A 31 3.73 8.23 10.42
C ILE A 31 2.23 8.31 10.15
N GLY A 32 1.59 7.22 9.71
CA GLY A 32 0.14 7.21 9.47
C GLY A 32 -0.66 7.55 10.74
N MET A 33 -0.26 6.99 11.89
CA MET A 33 -0.87 7.31 13.18
C MET A 33 -0.64 8.78 13.58
N TYR A 34 0.58 9.27 13.43
CA TYR A 34 0.93 10.66 13.71
C TYR A 34 0.13 11.64 12.85
N LEU A 35 0.01 11.36 11.55
CA LEU A 35 -0.81 12.13 10.61
C LEU A 35 -2.28 12.19 11.05
N CYS A 36 -2.84 11.05 11.47
CA CYS A 36 -4.21 10.97 11.97
C CYS A 36 -4.40 11.87 13.21
N ILE A 37 -3.48 11.81 14.18
CA ILE A 37 -3.53 12.66 15.38
C ILE A 37 -3.45 14.14 15.02
N LEU A 38 -2.54 14.52 14.10
CA LEU A 38 -2.44 15.90 13.62
C LEU A 38 -3.73 16.37 12.95
N TYR A 39 -4.35 15.52 12.15
CA TYR A 39 -5.61 15.84 11.48
C TYR A 39 -6.75 16.03 12.48
N LEU A 40 -6.87 15.15 13.49
CA LEU A 40 -7.91 15.26 14.51
C LEU A 40 -7.74 16.49 15.41
N LYS A 41 -6.51 16.96 15.64
CA LYS A 41 -6.22 18.17 16.42
C LYS A 41 -6.45 19.48 15.64
N ARG A 42 -6.77 19.38 14.35
CA ARG A 42 -6.95 20.56 13.49
C ARG A 42 -8.30 21.22 13.78
N ASN A 43 -8.26 22.44 14.30
CA ASN A 43 -9.47 23.22 14.63
C ASN A 43 -10.04 24.04 13.45
N THR A 44 -9.46 23.93 12.25
CA THR A 44 -9.90 24.69 11.08
C THR A 44 -10.46 23.78 10.00
N THR A 45 -11.64 24.12 9.50
CA THR A 45 -12.28 23.49 8.35
C THR A 45 -11.99 24.25 7.05
N ALA A 46 -11.23 25.35 7.12
CA ALA A 46 -10.88 26.14 5.95
C ALA A 46 -10.07 25.28 4.97
N THR A 47 -10.55 25.17 3.74
CA THR A 47 -9.83 24.53 2.64
C THR A 47 -9.00 25.61 1.94
N PRO A 48 -7.68 25.44 1.78
CA PRO A 48 -6.87 26.38 1.00
C PRO A 48 -7.39 26.44 -0.43
N SER A 49 -7.22 27.59 -1.08
CA SER A 49 -7.68 27.82 -2.45
C SER A 49 -6.87 27.06 -3.49
N PHE A 50 -5.61 26.74 -3.19
CA PHE A 50 -4.71 26.03 -4.08
C PHE A 50 -4.15 24.76 -3.40
N PRO A 51 -4.09 23.61 -4.11
CA PRO A 51 -3.73 22.33 -3.52
C PRO A 51 -2.20 22.09 -3.48
N TRP A 52 -1.47 22.94 -2.75
CA TRP A 52 -0.01 22.87 -2.66
C TRP A 52 0.49 21.58 -2.01
N MET A 53 -0.14 21.11 -0.94
CA MET A 53 0.29 19.92 -0.21
C MET A 53 0.06 18.66 -1.05
N THR A 54 -1.05 18.59 -1.78
CA THR A 54 -1.33 17.47 -2.70
C THR A 54 -0.30 17.41 -3.82
N LEU A 55 0.04 18.56 -4.40
CA LEU A 55 1.03 18.65 -5.48
C LEU A 55 2.43 18.26 -4.99
N LEU A 56 2.85 18.82 -3.84
CA LEU A 56 4.14 18.50 -3.23
C LEU A 56 4.22 17.02 -2.84
N GLY A 57 3.17 16.47 -2.22
CA GLY A 57 3.12 15.05 -1.87
C GLY A 57 3.27 14.14 -3.08
N ASN A 58 2.55 14.43 -4.17
CA ASN A 58 2.68 13.67 -5.41
C ASN A 58 4.09 13.77 -6.00
N LEU A 59 4.63 14.99 -6.08
CA LEU A 59 5.98 15.23 -6.57
C LEU A 59 7.04 14.53 -5.70
N SER A 60 6.89 14.53 -4.37
CA SER A 60 7.77 13.81 -3.45
C SER A 60 7.72 12.30 -3.66
N ILE A 61 6.56 11.71 -3.96
CA ILE A 61 6.45 10.27 -4.29
C ILE A 61 7.20 9.97 -5.59
N VAL A 62 6.98 10.78 -6.63
CA VAL A 62 7.68 10.61 -7.92
C VAL A 62 9.19 10.69 -7.74
N ILE A 63 9.68 11.68 -6.96
CA ILE A 63 11.09 11.80 -6.63
C ILE A 63 11.60 10.57 -5.88
N ALA A 64 10.89 10.12 -4.84
CA ALA A 64 11.31 8.97 -4.04
C ALA A 64 11.44 7.69 -4.88
N VAL A 65 10.45 7.42 -5.74
CA VAL A 65 10.47 6.27 -6.66
C VAL A 65 11.60 6.41 -7.69
N THR A 66 11.80 7.61 -8.22
CA THR A 66 12.88 7.88 -9.18
C THR A 66 14.25 7.65 -8.56
N LEU A 67 14.45 8.09 -7.32
CA LEU A 67 15.69 7.83 -6.57
C LEU A 67 15.92 6.33 -6.36
N LEU A 68 14.89 5.53 -6.08
CA LEU A 68 15.02 4.07 -5.99
C LEU A 68 15.48 3.41 -7.30
N VAL A 69 15.09 3.98 -8.44
CA VAL A 69 15.56 3.52 -9.76
C VAL A 69 17.03 3.86 -9.98
N PHE A 70 17.48 5.05 -9.57
CA PHE A 70 18.88 5.46 -9.70
C PHE A 70 19.82 4.74 -8.72
N VAL A 71 19.32 4.36 -7.55
CA VAL A 71 20.07 3.64 -6.49
C VAL A 71 20.18 2.13 -6.79
N ARG A 72 19.80 1.69 -8.00
CA ARG A 72 19.83 0.29 -8.42
C ARG A 72 21.18 -0.39 -8.11
N SER A 73 21.11 -1.58 -7.52
CA SER A 73 22.27 -2.45 -7.32
C SER A 73 22.74 -3.04 -8.66
N ASN A 74 24.05 -3.25 -8.81
CA ASN A 74 24.65 -3.98 -9.94
C ASN A 74 24.33 -5.49 -9.91
N ASP A 75 23.63 -5.98 -8.87
CA ASP A 75 23.23 -7.38 -8.79
C ASP A 75 22.08 -7.73 -9.74
N SER A 76 22.28 -8.79 -10.52
CA SER A 76 21.33 -9.33 -11.49
C SER A 76 20.08 -9.96 -10.87
N ILE A 77 20.10 -10.25 -9.56
CA ILE A 77 19.03 -10.95 -8.83
C ILE A 77 17.98 -9.96 -8.30
N TYR A 78 18.37 -8.73 -7.94
CA TYR A 78 17.48 -7.72 -7.36
C TYR A 78 17.56 -6.41 -8.18
N PRO A 79 16.74 -6.27 -9.23
CA PRO A 79 16.85 -5.16 -10.18
C PRO A 79 16.44 -3.80 -9.61
N PHE A 80 15.87 -3.76 -8.40
CA PHE A 80 15.47 -2.54 -7.71
C PHE A 80 16.42 -2.28 -6.54
N GLY A 81 16.84 -1.03 -6.34
CA GLY A 81 17.82 -0.62 -5.30
C GLY A 81 17.38 -0.85 -3.85
N LEU A 82 16.32 -1.62 -3.60
CA LEU A 82 15.73 -1.88 -2.28
C LEU A 82 16.69 -2.57 -1.32
N PHE A 83 17.60 -3.40 -1.82
CA PHE A 83 18.62 -4.12 -1.01
C PHE A 83 19.95 -3.36 -0.96
N THR A 84 19.90 -2.04 -1.02
CA THR A 84 21.07 -1.17 -0.82
C THR A 84 20.80 -0.26 0.38
N TRP A 85 21.85 0.16 1.07
CA TRP A 85 21.73 1.09 2.19
C TRP A 85 20.92 2.37 1.85
N PRO A 86 21.17 3.06 0.73
CA PRO A 86 20.38 4.24 0.38
C PRO A 86 18.93 3.87 0.01
N GLY A 87 18.70 2.72 -0.63
CA GLY A 87 17.35 2.29 -0.99
C GLY A 87 16.49 1.90 0.21
N VAL A 88 17.10 1.31 1.25
CA VAL A 88 16.42 1.05 2.53
C VAL A 88 15.93 2.36 3.16
N VAL A 89 16.77 3.39 3.19
CA VAL A 89 16.40 4.71 3.75
C VAL A 89 15.29 5.34 2.92
N ILE A 90 15.40 5.32 1.59
CA ILE A 90 14.37 5.87 0.72
C ILE A 90 13.03 5.14 0.93
N ASN A 91 13.05 3.81 0.93
CA ASN A 91 11.84 3.00 1.04
C ASN A 91 11.18 3.09 2.42
N ASN A 92 11.96 3.12 3.49
CA ASN A 92 11.43 3.05 4.85
C ASN A 92 11.23 4.41 5.52
N VAL A 93 11.75 5.50 4.94
CA VAL A 93 11.66 6.84 5.53
C VAL A 93 11.08 7.83 4.54
N LEU A 94 11.71 7.99 3.38
CA LEU A 94 11.30 9.01 2.40
C LEU A 94 9.91 8.71 1.81
N VAL A 95 9.65 7.47 1.41
CA VAL A 95 8.34 7.05 0.86
C VAL A 95 7.21 7.24 1.88
N PRO A 96 7.31 6.76 3.13
CA PRO A 96 6.30 7.02 4.17
C PRO A 96 6.00 8.50 4.39
N MET A 97 7.04 9.35 4.44
CA MET A 97 6.86 10.79 4.59
C MET A 97 6.17 11.43 3.38
N ALA A 98 6.57 11.03 2.17
CA ALA A 98 5.95 11.51 0.93
C ALA A 98 4.47 11.11 0.84
N VAL A 99 4.14 9.87 1.20
CA VAL A 99 2.76 9.37 1.27
C VAL A 99 1.96 10.16 2.31
N ALA A 100 2.53 10.41 3.49
CA ALA A 100 1.84 11.18 4.52
C ALA A 100 1.58 12.63 4.12
N LEU A 101 2.52 13.26 3.41
CA LEU A 101 2.33 14.59 2.84
C LEU A 101 1.21 14.60 1.79
N LEU A 102 1.18 13.60 0.90
CA LEU A 102 0.09 13.45 -0.06
C LEU A 102 -1.26 13.24 0.64
N MET A 103 -1.31 12.35 1.64
CA MET A 103 -2.52 12.10 2.42
C MET A 103 -3.00 13.35 3.14
N TRP A 104 -2.10 14.14 3.73
CA TRP A 104 -2.44 15.44 4.34
C TRP A 104 -3.09 16.38 3.32
N GLY A 105 -2.50 16.49 2.11
CA GLY A 105 -3.07 17.28 1.03
C GLY A 105 -4.47 16.80 0.62
N LEU A 106 -4.64 15.50 0.39
CA LEU A 106 -5.94 14.92 0.04
C LEU A 106 -7.01 15.10 1.12
N LEU A 107 -6.62 15.15 2.41
CA LEU A 107 -7.54 15.34 3.53
C LEU A 107 -7.91 16.82 3.78
N THR A 108 -7.08 17.77 3.35
CA THR A 108 -7.24 19.19 3.70
C THR A 108 -7.55 20.10 2.51
N GLU A 109 -7.24 19.67 1.29
CA GLU A 109 -7.32 20.49 0.07
C GLU A 109 -8.32 19.92 -0.94
N LYS A 110 -8.98 20.80 -1.70
CA LYS A 110 -9.82 20.41 -2.84
C LYS A 110 -8.97 20.37 -4.10
N SER A 111 -8.41 19.20 -4.41
CA SER A 111 -7.61 18.98 -5.63
C SER A 111 -8.36 18.13 -6.66
N TRP A 112 -7.98 18.22 -7.93
CA TRP A 112 -8.53 17.32 -8.97
C TRP A 112 -8.28 15.84 -8.63
N LEU A 113 -7.11 15.52 -8.07
CA LEU A 113 -6.77 14.18 -7.62
C LEU A 113 -7.72 13.71 -6.51
N GLN A 114 -8.00 14.57 -5.53
CA GLN A 114 -8.97 14.28 -4.46
C GLN A 114 -10.37 14.03 -5.02
N GLN A 115 -10.83 14.82 -5.99
CA GLN A 115 -12.12 14.63 -6.64
C GLN A 115 -12.20 13.31 -7.42
N LEU A 116 -11.14 12.95 -8.14
CA LEU A 116 -11.06 11.69 -8.89
C LEU A 116 -11.09 10.48 -7.96
N LEU A 117 -10.29 10.49 -6.88
CA LEU A 117 -10.28 9.41 -5.88
C LEU A 117 -11.58 9.32 -5.09
N ALA A 118 -12.33 10.41 -4.94
CA ALA A 118 -13.63 10.42 -4.26
C ALA A 118 -14.78 9.87 -5.11
N THR A 119 -14.56 9.51 -6.38
CA THR A 119 -15.60 8.92 -7.23
C THR A 119 -15.96 7.50 -6.78
N SER A 120 -17.19 7.07 -7.08
CA SER A 120 -17.69 5.73 -6.75
C SER A 120 -16.86 4.60 -7.38
N ILE A 121 -16.31 4.84 -8.57
CA ILE A 121 -15.44 3.87 -9.26
C ILE A 121 -14.16 3.64 -8.44
N PHE A 122 -13.48 4.71 -8.03
CA PHE A 122 -12.26 4.61 -7.24
C PHE A 122 -12.51 4.09 -5.83
N ASP A 123 -13.68 4.37 -5.23
CA ASP A 123 -14.10 3.75 -3.98
C ASP A 123 -14.24 2.21 -4.10
N VAL A 124 -14.85 1.71 -5.18
CA VAL A 124 -14.96 0.26 -5.43
C VAL A 124 -13.59 -0.37 -5.72
N LEU A 125 -12.75 0.30 -6.50
CA LEU A 125 -11.37 -0.15 -6.77
C LEU A 125 -10.54 -0.20 -5.48
N GLY A 126 -10.67 0.81 -4.62
CA GLY A 126 -10.02 0.84 -3.31
C GLY A 126 -10.45 -0.31 -2.42
N LYS A 127 -11.77 -0.56 -2.30
CA LYS A 127 -12.31 -1.67 -1.51
C LYS A 127 -11.90 -3.04 -2.03
N SER A 128 -11.83 -3.22 -3.34
CA SER A 128 -11.41 -4.49 -3.96
C SER A 128 -9.89 -4.67 -4.07
N SER A 129 -9.09 -3.66 -3.67
CA SER A 129 -7.62 -3.69 -3.78
C SER A 129 -6.97 -4.80 -2.95
N TYR A 130 -7.55 -5.15 -1.80
CA TYR A 130 -7.04 -6.24 -0.96
C TYR A 130 -7.22 -7.60 -1.63
N VAL A 131 -8.41 -7.88 -2.18
CA VAL A 131 -8.66 -9.10 -2.95
C VAL A 131 -7.80 -9.12 -4.20
N PHE A 132 -7.65 -7.99 -4.89
CA PHE A 132 -6.74 -7.87 -6.02
C PHE A 132 -5.31 -8.26 -5.64
N TYR A 133 -4.78 -7.76 -4.52
CA TYR A 133 -3.44 -8.11 -4.04
C TYR A 133 -3.29 -9.61 -3.79
N LEU A 134 -4.26 -10.24 -3.12
CA LEU A 134 -4.27 -11.69 -2.88
C LEU A 134 -4.33 -12.50 -4.17
N LEU A 135 -5.15 -12.07 -5.14
CA LEU A 135 -5.24 -12.73 -6.43
C LEU A 135 -3.95 -12.60 -7.22
N HIS A 136 -3.38 -11.39 -7.27
CA HIS A 136 -2.20 -11.08 -8.05
C HIS A 136 -0.96 -11.82 -7.56
N MET A 137 -0.76 -11.87 -6.23
CA MET A 137 0.35 -12.58 -5.60
C MET A 137 0.10 -14.09 -5.48
N GLY A 138 -1.15 -14.53 -5.65
CA GLY A 138 -1.55 -15.93 -5.53
C GLY A 138 -1.46 -16.73 -6.83
N TRP A 139 -1.68 -18.04 -6.71
CA TRP A 139 -1.72 -18.98 -7.84
C TRP A 139 -2.84 -18.69 -8.85
N LEU A 140 -3.92 -18.03 -8.42
CA LEU A 140 -5.02 -17.64 -9.30
C LEU A 140 -4.54 -16.72 -10.43
N SER A 141 -3.55 -15.85 -10.18
CA SER A 141 -2.93 -15.01 -11.22
C SER A 141 -2.37 -15.85 -12.36
N SER A 142 -1.63 -16.92 -12.04
CA SER A 142 -1.02 -17.80 -13.04
C SER A 142 -2.06 -18.54 -13.87
N LEU A 143 -3.15 -19.02 -13.25
CA LEU A 143 -4.25 -19.65 -13.98
C LEU A 143 -4.95 -18.67 -14.92
N LEU A 144 -5.19 -17.45 -14.45
CA LEU A 144 -5.83 -16.41 -15.24
C LEU A 144 -4.99 -16.06 -16.46
N LEU A 145 -3.66 -16.00 -16.30
CA LEU A 145 -2.73 -15.79 -17.41
C LEU A 145 -2.78 -16.93 -18.44
N MET A 146 -2.94 -18.19 -18.01
CA MET A 146 -3.09 -19.34 -18.92
C MET A 146 -4.36 -19.25 -19.77
N VAL A 147 -5.45 -18.72 -19.20
CA VAL A 147 -6.72 -18.53 -19.92
C VAL A 147 -6.65 -17.34 -20.86
N THR A 148 -6.16 -16.20 -20.38
CA THR A 148 -6.14 -14.95 -21.14
C THR A 148 -5.11 -14.97 -22.27
N LYS A 149 -3.96 -15.64 -22.08
CA LYS A 149 -2.84 -15.78 -23.03
C LYS A 149 -2.20 -14.47 -23.52
N ARG A 150 -2.71 -13.31 -23.11
CA ARG A 150 -2.27 -11.97 -23.53
C ARG A 150 -2.04 -11.09 -22.30
N TYR A 151 -0.81 -10.61 -22.13
CA TYR A 151 -0.40 -9.83 -20.95
C TYR A 151 -1.25 -8.56 -20.72
N TYR A 152 -1.65 -7.86 -21.79
CA TYR A 152 -2.43 -6.62 -21.66
C TYR A 152 -3.89 -6.85 -21.21
N LEU A 153 -4.43 -8.07 -21.40
CA LEU A 153 -5.76 -8.44 -20.90
C LEU A 153 -5.70 -9.01 -19.47
N HIS A 154 -4.52 -9.44 -19.02
CA HIS A 154 -4.32 -10.05 -17.70
C HIS A 154 -4.69 -9.08 -16.56
N LEU A 155 -4.19 -7.85 -16.64
CA LEU A 155 -4.44 -6.84 -15.60
C LEU A 155 -5.93 -6.44 -15.52
N PRO A 156 -6.61 -6.06 -16.61
CA PRO A 156 -8.05 -5.80 -16.57
C PRO A 156 -8.85 -6.99 -16.05
N ALA A 157 -8.49 -8.21 -16.45
CA ALA A 157 -9.21 -9.40 -16.01
C ALA A 157 -9.04 -9.68 -14.51
N LEU A 158 -7.84 -9.45 -13.95
CA LEU A 158 -7.62 -9.50 -12.50
C LEU A 158 -8.42 -8.45 -11.74
N ILE A 159 -8.51 -7.22 -12.26
CA ILE A 159 -9.31 -6.14 -11.64
C ILE A 159 -10.79 -6.50 -11.65
N LEU A 160 -11.30 -7.00 -12.77
CA LEU A 160 -12.70 -7.42 -12.86
C LEU A 160 -12.99 -8.59 -11.92
N LEU A 161 -12.09 -9.57 -11.84
CA LEU A 161 -12.22 -10.70 -10.94
C LEU A 161 -12.14 -10.26 -9.46
N SER A 162 -11.26 -9.32 -9.11
CA SER A 162 -11.16 -8.83 -7.74
C SER A 162 -12.42 -8.08 -7.31
N ILE A 163 -13.00 -7.28 -8.20
CA ILE A 163 -14.29 -6.61 -7.95
C ILE A 163 -15.40 -7.65 -7.77
N ALA A 164 -15.45 -8.67 -8.64
CA ALA A 164 -16.46 -9.72 -8.54
C ALA A 164 -16.37 -10.47 -7.19
N LEU A 165 -15.17 -10.91 -6.81
CA LEU A 165 -14.94 -11.61 -5.54
C LEU A 165 -15.19 -10.71 -4.31
N TYR A 166 -14.88 -9.41 -4.39
CA TYR A 166 -15.22 -8.47 -3.34
C TYR A 166 -16.74 -8.44 -3.08
N TYR A 167 -17.57 -8.39 -4.12
CA TYR A 167 -19.02 -8.38 -3.96
C TYR A 167 -19.61 -9.75 -3.60
N LEU A 168 -19.03 -10.85 -4.09
CA LEU A 168 -19.55 -12.20 -3.89
C LEU A 168 -19.11 -12.86 -2.58
N ILE A 169 -17.93 -12.50 -2.06
CA ILE A 169 -17.33 -13.18 -0.90
C ILE A 169 -17.05 -12.18 0.22
N GLU A 170 -16.23 -11.16 -0.03
CA GLU A 170 -15.73 -10.30 1.06
C GLU A 170 -16.85 -9.47 1.70
N LYS A 171 -17.67 -8.82 0.87
CA LYS A 171 -18.79 -7.99 1.34
C LYS A 171 -19.85 -8.80 2.12
N PRO A 172 -20.33 -9.98 1.66
CA PRO A 172 -21.26 -10.78 2.45
C PRO A 172 -20.61 -11.35 3.72
N ALA A 173 -19.36 -11.80 3.66
CA ALA A 173 -18.65 -12.29 4.84
C ALA A 173 -18.50 -11.20 5.91
N ASN A 174 -18.09 -9.98 5.53
CA ASN A 174 -17.98 -8.84 6.45
C ASN A 174 -19.34 -8.50 7.09
N ARG A 175 -20.42 -8.52 6.31
CA ARG A 175 -21.78 -8.32 6.83
C ARG A 175 -22.16 -9.41 7.84
N TRP A 176 -21.89 -10.67 7.54
CA TRP A 176 -22.18 -11.80 8.42
C TRP A 176 -21.41 -11.71 9.74
N ILE A 177 -20.10 -11.43 9.68
CA ILE A 177 -19.26 -11.28 10.88
C ILE A 177 -19.78 -10.13 11.77
N ARG A 178 -20.07 -8.96 11.19
CA ARG A 178 -20.59 -7.82 11.96
C ARG A 178 -21.92 -8.11 12.64
N GLN A 179 -22.80 -8.89 12.01
CA GLN A 179 -24.07 -9.31 12.62
C GLN A 179 -23.84 -10.16 13.87
N GLN A 180 -22.87 -11.09 13.82
CA GLN A 180 -22.54 -11.95 14.97
C GLN A 180 -21.98 -11.14 16.16
N PHE A 181 -21.07 -10.18 15.89
CA PHE A 181 -20.51 -9.33 16.95
C PHE A 181 -21.56 -8.42 17.59
N ASN A 182 -22.45 -7.81 16.80
CA ASN A 182 -23.50 -6.94 17.32
C ASN A 182 -24.61 -7.72 18.05
N ALA A 183 -24.83 -8.99 17.71
CA ALA A 183 -25.76 -9.85 18.42
C ALA A 183 -25.25 -10.25 19.81
N ASN A 184 -23.93 -10.42 19.97
CA ASN A 184 -23.29 -10.79 21.25
C ASN A 184 -23.05 -9.61 22.20
N THR A 185 -23.37 -8.38 21.80
CA THR A 185 -23.25 -7.16 22.65
C THR A 185 -24.59 -6.64 23.19
N LYS A 186 -25.68 -7.39 22.98
CA LYS A 186 -27.00 -7.16 23.59
C LYS A 186 -27.29 -8.27 24.61
#